data_AF-A0A7H8MAH0-F1
#
_entry.id   AF-A0A7H8MAH0-F1
#
_cell.length_a   1.000
_cell.length_b   1.000
_cell.length_c   1.000
_cell.angle_alpha   90.00
_cell.angle_beta   90.00
_cell.angle_gamma   90.00
#
_symmetry.space_group_name_H-M   'P 1'
#
loop_
_entity.id
_entity.type
_entity.pdbx_description
1 polymer ?
#
loop_
_entity_poly.entity_id
_entity_poly.type
_entity_poly.pdbx_seq_one_letter_code
_entity_poly.pdbx_strand_id
1 'polypeptide(L)'
;MTYEPEVRERLERDAKEIIGRYPRPRSALLPMLHLVQSVDGHVTQHGVEFCAEMLGITPAQVMGVVTFYTQYKREPVGDYHVGVCTNTLCAIMGGDQIWDELSEHTGVGHDEATPDGKISLERVECNAACDFAPVVMVNWEFFDNMTPAKAKQLVDDLRLGKEVLPSRGPNRLATWREASRVLAGFPDGLAGEGVSAGPESLVGLKLAHERGWAAPSTDADRERPDEPVKPEQIAEPPHEPGKPVPGEAKPGSQEGRNK
;
A
#
# COMPACT_ATOMS: atom_id res chain seq x y z
N MET A 1 28.85 -2.51 1.25
CA MET A 1 29.41 -1.30 0.59
C MET A 1 28.47 -0.15 0.95
N THR A 2 28.84 1.11 0.79
CA THR A 2 28.00 2.25 1.22
C THR A 2 27.41 2.98 0.02
N TYR A 3 26.31 3.71 0.20
CA TYR A 3 25.82 4.65 -0.81
C TYR A 3 26.91 5.67 -1.20
N GLU A 4 26.88 6.13 -2.45
CA GLU A 4 27.69 7.27 -2.87
C GLU A 4 27.40 8.50 -1.98
N PRO A 5 28.41 9.32 -1.65
CA PRO A 5 28.28 10.38 -0.65
C PRO A 5 27.10 11.33 -0.88
N GLU A 6 26.88 11.75 -2.12
CA GLU A 6 25.77 12.66 -2.48
C GLU A 6 24.39 12.00 -2.32
N VAL A 7 24.28 10.71 -2.69
CA VAL A 7 23.05 9.93 -2.51
C VAL A 7 22.76 9.76 -1.02
N ARG A 8 23.80 9.44 -0.24
CA ARG A 8 23.69 9.28 1.20
C ARG A 8 23.25 10.57 1.88
N GLU A 9 23.85 11.70 1.54
CA GLU A 9 23.49 13.01 2.12
C GLU A 9 22.01 13.35 1.86
N ARG A 10 21.53 13.12 0.63
CA ARG A 10 20.12 13.31 0.28
C ARG A 10 19.20 12.38 1.10
N LEU A 11 19.54 11.11 1.20
CA LEU A 11 18.79 10.12 1.99
C LEU A 11 18.75 10.49 3.47
N GLU A 12 19.88 10.91 4.06
CA GLU A 12 19.95 11.30 5.47
C GLU A 12 19.09 12.53 5.77
N ARG A 13 19.07 13.52 4.88
CA ARG A 13 18.22 14.70 5.02
C ARG A 13 16.74 14.32 5.00
N ASP A 14 16.32 13.57 3.99
CA ASP A 14 14.92 13.13 3.83
C ASP A 14 14.52 12.20 5.00
N ALA A 15 15.41 11.30 5.45
CA ALA A 15 15.16 10.42 6.59
C ALA A 15 14.98 11.19 7.91
N LYS A 16 15.77 12.24 8.16
CA LYS A 16 15.60 13.09 9.35
C LYS A 16 14.24 13.77 9.37
N GLU A 17 13.72 14.19 8.21
CA GLU A 17 12.37 14.74 8.12
C GLU A 17 11.31 13.68 8.46
N ILE A 18 11.42 12.46 7.92
CA ILE A 18 10.49 11.36 8.24
C ILE A 18 10.54 11.04 9.73
N ILE A 19 11.73 10.88 10.31
CA ILE A 19 11.92 10.56 11.73
C ILE A 19 11.29 11.63 12.62
N GLY A 20 11.43 12.92 12.26
CA GLY A 20 10.87 14.04 13.00
C GLY A 20 9.33 14.04 13.09
N ARG A 21 8.64 13.26 12.26
CA ARG A 21 7.16 13.12 12.30
C ARG A 21 6.68 12.22 13.44
N TYR A 22 7.58 11.48 14.09
CA TYR A 22 7.22 10.49 15.09
C TYR A 22 7.88 10.79 16.46
N PRO A 23 7.16 10.54 17.57
CA PRO A 23 7.74 10.69 18.92
C PRO A 23 8.81 9.63 19.23
N ARG A 24 8.77 8.48 18.54
CA ARG A 24 9.76 7.40 18.67
C ARG A 24 10.39 7.12 17.30
N PRO A 25 11.72 7.20 17.14
CA PRO A 25 12.37 7.03 15.84
C PRO A 25 11.99 5.73 15.13
N ARG A 26 11.93 4.61 15.85
CA ARG A 26 11.55 3.30 15.29
C ARG A 26 10.22 3.30 14.53
N SER A 27 9.28 4.18 14.88
CA SER A 27 7.98 4.30 14.18
C SER A 27 8.12 4.80 12.75
N ALA A 28 9.24 5.41 12.38
CA ALA A 28 9.53 5.88 11.03
C ALA A 28 9.97 4.76 10.06
N LEU A 29 10.12 3.51 10.52
CA LEU A 29 10.67 2.43 9.69
C LEU A 29 9.89 2.19 8.39
N LEU A 30 8.56 2.19 8.44
CA LEU A 30 7.74 1.95 7.24
C LEU A 30 7.97 2.99 6.14
N PRO A 31 7.78 4.30 6.38
CA PRO A 31 8.08 5.31 5.36
C PRO A 31 9.56 5.38 5.00
N MET A 32 10.50 5.03 5.90
CA MET A 32 11.91 4.93 5.56
C MET A 32 12.22 3.82 4.54
N LEU A 33 11.53 2.68 4.61
CA LEU A 33 11.68 1.62 3.63
C LEU A 33 11.17 2.06 2.25
N HIS A 34 10.06 2.80 2.20
CA HIS A 34 9.61 3.43 0.96
C HIS A 34 10.60 4.49 0.44
N LEU A 35 11.26 5.25 1.33
CA LEU A 35 12.31 6.19 0.92
C LEU A 35 13.48 5.47 0.25
N VAL A 36 13.93 4.35 0.81
CA VAL A 36 14.95 3.48 0.19
C VAL A 36 14.48 3.01 -1.20
N GLN A 37 13.26 2.49 -1.32
CA GLN A 37 12.72 2.05 -2.62
C GLN A 37 12.63 3.19 -3.64
N SER A 38 12.40 4.43 -3.21
CA SER A 38 12.39 5.57 -4.13
C SER A 38 13.76 5.82 -4.78
N VAL A 39 14.85 5.45 -4.09
CA VAL A 39 16.23 5.66 -4.55
C VAL A 39 16.84 4.40 -5.18
N ASP A 40 16.45 3.22 -4.74
CA ASP A 40 17.03 1.94 -5.19
C ASP A 40 16.08 1.11 -6.06
N GLY A 41 14.77 1.41 -6.04
CA GLY A 41 13.72 0.66 -6.74
C GLY A 41 13.24 -0.58 -5.98
N HIS A 42 13.98 -0.99 -4.96
CA HIS A 42 13.68 -2.11 -4.07
C HIS A 42 14.50 -1.92 -2.78
N VAL A 43 14.23 -2.71 -1.75
CA VAL A 43 14.96 -2.65 -0.48
C VAL A 43 16.25 -3.46 -0.58
N THR A 44 17.35 -2.76 -0.85
CA THR A 44 18.70 -3.34 -0.90
C THR A 44 19.27 -3.60 0.49
N GLN A 45 20.32 -4.42 0.59
CA GLN A 45 21.08 -4.60 1.83
C GLN A 45 21.64 -3.27 2.37
N HIS A 46 22.06 -2.35 1.51
CA HIS A 46 22.52 -1.03 1.93
C HIS A 46 21.38 -0.20 2.50
N GLY A 47 20.18 -0.29 1.92
CA GLY A 47 18.98 0.35 2.45
C GLY A 47 18.57 -0.19 3.81
N VAL A 48 18.71 -1.50 4.05
CA VAL A 48 18.48 -2.13 5.35
C VAL A 48 19.46 -1.59 6.40
N GLU A 49 20.74 -1.55 6.07
CA GLU A 49 21.80 -1.02 6.95
C GLU A 49 21.59 0.47 7.24
N PHE A 50 21.21 1.26 6.23
CA PHE A 50 20.89 2.67 6.37
C PHE A 50 19.70 2.90 7.32
N CYS A 51 18.60 2.18 7.13
CA CYS A 51 17.45 2.26 8.04
C CYS A 51 17.81 1.86 9.47
N ALA A 52 18.60 0.80 9.63
CA ALA A 52 19.06 0.34 10.94
C ALA A 52 19.90 1.42 11.65
N GLU A 53 20.85 2.02 10.94
CA GLU A 53 21.72 3.10 11.43
C GLU A 53 20.91 4.33 11.85
N MET A 54 20.06 4.85 10.97
CA MET A 54 19.28 6.08 11.20
C MET A 54 18.28 5.95 12.35
N LEU A 55 17.77 4.74 12.60
CA LEU A 55 16.74 4.48 13.61
C LEU A 55 17.30 3.91 14.92
N GLY A 56 18.59 3.57 14.98
CA GLY A 56 19.21 2.93 16.13
C GLY A 56 18.63 1.54 16.45
N ILE A 57 18.28 0.78 15.40
CA ILE A 57 17.75 -0.59 15.52
C ILE A 57 18.68 -1.58 14.78
N THR A 58 18.44 -2.88 14.91
CA THR A 58 19.28 -3.87 14.23
C THR A 58 18.82 -4.11 12.78
N PRO A 59 19.74 -4.47 11.87
CA PRO A 59 19.39 -4.91 10.52
C PRO A 59 18.39 -6.07 10.50
N ALA A 60 18.45 -6.97 11.49
CA ALA A 60 17.50 -8.07 11.63
C ALA A 60 16.08 -7.60 11.94
N GLN A 61 15.92 -6.54 12.76
CA GLN A 61 14.61 -5.93 13.02
C GLN A 61 14.04 -5.27 11.76
N VAL A 62 14.90 -4.61 10.96
CA VAL A 62 14.51 -4.04 9.66
C VAL A 62 14.07 -5.14 8.71
N MET A 63 14.88 -6.18 8.54
CA MET A 63 14.56 -7.31 7.67
C MET A 63 13.27 -8.01 8.06
N GLY A 64 12.99 -8.16 9.36
CA GLY A 64 11.73 -8.71 9.84
C GLY A 64 10.51 -7.94 9.31
N VAL A 65 10.60 -6.60 9.22
CA VAL A 65 9.54 -5.76 8.65
C VAL A 65 9.49 -5.86 7.13
N VAL A 66 10.65 -5.84 6.47
CA VAL A 66 10.75 -5.99 5.00
C VAL A 66 10.12 -7.31 4.53
N THR A 67 10.34 -8.41 5.25
CA THR A 67 9.76 -9.72 4.89
C THR A 67 8.29 -9.86 5.29
N PHE A 68 7.80 -9.04 6.21
CA PHE A 68 6.45 -9.13 6.72
C PHE A 68 5.44 -8.40 5.82
N TYR A 69 5.80 -7.22 5.30
CA TYR A 69 4.94 -6.44 4.42
C TYR A 69 5.33 -6.65 2.95
N THR A 70 4.39 -7.11 2.14
CA THR A 70 4.56 -7.37 0.70
C THR A 70 4.89 -6.14 -0.14
N GLN A 71 4.62 -4.94 0.39
CA GLN A 71 4.90 -3.66 -0.27
C GLN A 71 6.39 -3.36 -0.38
N TYR A 72 7.22 -4.02 0.44
CA TYR A 72 8.67 -3.86 0.42
C TYR A 72 9.30 -4.95 -0.45
N LYS A 73 9.60 -4.59 -1.69
CA LYS A 73 10.19 -5.48 -2.68
C LYS A 73 11.67 -5.68 -2.36
N ARG A 74 12.10 -6.94 -2.35
CA ARG A 74 13.49 -7.34 -2.06
C ARG A 74 14.32 -7.58 -3.31
N GLU A 75 13.65 -7.75 -4.44
CA GLU A 75 14.25 -7.93 -5.76
C GLU A 75 13.97 -6.69 -6.63
N PRO A 76 14.76 -6.45 -7.69
CA PRO A 76 14.53 -5.33 -8.61
C PRO A 76 13.13 -5.33 -9.20
N VAL A 77 12.50 -4.16 -9.16
CA VAL A 77 11.16 -3.90 -9.71
C VAL A 77 11.30 -3.04 -10.96
N GLY A 78 10.47 -3.31 -11.97
CA GLY A 78 10.39 -2.47 -13.16
C GLY A 78 9.84 -1.07 -12.87
N ASP A 79 9.92 -0.18 -13.86
CA ASP A 79 9.36 1.18 -13.76
C ASP A 79 7.86 1.18 -13.41
N TYR A 80 7.14 0.13 -13.83
CA TYR A 80 5.72 -0.08 -13.58
C TYR A 80 5.46 -1.45 -12.95
N HIS A 81 5.09 -1.42 -11.67
CA HIS A 81 4.64 -2.58 -10.92
C HIS A 81 3.14 -2.79 -11.15
N VAL A 82 2.78 -3.83 -11.89
CA VAL A 82 1.42 -4.17 -12.31
C VAL A 82 0.86 -5.29 -11.43
N GLY A 83 -0.04 -4.93 -10.53
CA GLY A 83 -0.74 -5.85 -9.62
C GLY A 83 -2.12 -6.25 -10.17
N VAL A 84 -2.38 -7.55 -10.30
CA VAL A 84 -3.70 -8.07 -10.69
C VAL A 84 -4.42 -8.62 -9.46
N CYS A 85 -5.60 -8.09 -9.14
CA CYS A 85 -6.39 -8.61 -8.03
C CYS A 85 -6.99 -9.97 -8.40
N THR A 86 -6.60 -11.01 -7.67
CA THR A 86 -7.10 -12.40 -7.87
C THR A 86 -7.96 -12.86 -6.70
N ASN A 87 -8.40 -11.96 -5.82
CA ASN A 87 -9.29 -12.29 -4.73
C ASN A 87 -10.74 -12.49 -5.23
N THR A 88 -11.59 -13.13 -4.41
CA THR A 88 -12.84 -13.80 -4.80
C THR A 88 -13.68 -13.08 -5.85
N LEU A 89 -14.03 -11.80 -5.64
CA LEU A 89 -14.88 -11.10 -6.61
C LEU A 89 -14.16 -10.84 -7.93
N CYS A 90 -12.91 -10.37 -7.90
CA CYS A 90 -12.15 -10.16 -9.12
C CYS A 90 -11.89 -11.48 -9.85
N ALA A 91 -11.56 -12.56 -9.14
CA ALA A 91 -11.42 -13.90 -9.71
C ALA A 91 -12.68 -14.33 -10.48
N ILE A 92 -13.87 -14.22 -9.86
CA ILE A 92 -15.15 -14.53 -10.52
C ILE A 92 -15.37 -13.67 -11.76
N MET A 93 -14.98 -12.40 -11.72
CA MET A 93 -15.17 -11.45 -12.82
C MET A 93 -14.09 -11.56 -13.92
N GLY A 94 -13.09 -12.43 -13.77
CA GLY A 94 -12.03 -12.66 -14.77
C GLY A 94 -10.62 -12.22 -14.37
N GLY A 95 -10.37 -11.93 -13.10
CA GLY A 95 -9.05 -11.55 -12.57
C GLY A 95 -8.00 -12.65 -12.74
N ASP A 96 -8.35 -13.91 -12.52
CA ASP A 96 -7.45 -15.05 -12.75
C ASP A 96 -7.08 -15.17 -14.24
N GLN A 97 -8.07 -14.98 -15.12
CA GLN A 97 -7.83 -14.98 -16.56
C GLN A 97 -6.91 -13.82 -16.99
N ILE A 98 -7.11 -12.62 -16.42
CA ILE A 98 -6.23 -11.48 -16.66
C ILE A 98 -4.80 -11.82 -16.24
N TRP A 99 -4.62 -12.41 -15.05
CA TRP A 99 -3.32 -12.81 -14.55
C TRP A 99 -2.64 -13.80 -15.50
N ASP A 100 -3.31 -14.90 -15.85
CA ASP A 100 -2.72 -15.96 -16.66
C ASP A 100 -2.31 -15.46 -18.04
N GLU A 101 -3.18 -14.71 -18.72
CA GLU A 101 -2.88 -14.15 -20.04
C GLU A 101 -1.79 -13.07 -20.00
N LEU A 102 -1.73 -12.25 -18.93
CA LEU A 102 -0.67 -11.25 -18.78
C LEU A 102 0.68 -11.88 -18.47
N SER A 103 0.71 -12.88 -17.60
CA SER A 103 1.94 -13.60 -17.25
C SER A 103 2.51 -14.31 -18.49
N GLU A 104 1.66 -14.94 -19.31
CA GLU A 104 2.07 -15.51 -20.60
C GLU A 104 2.57 -14.43 -21.57
N HIS A 105 1.85 -13.31 -21.70
CA HIS A 105 2.19 -12.23 -22.64
C HIS A 105 3.53 -11.54 -22.29
N THR A 106 3.81 -11.36 -21.01
CA THR A 106 5.04 -10.70 -20.54
C THR A 106 6.20 -11.67 -20.33
N GLY A 107 5.91 -12.97 -20.17
CA GLY A 107 6.89 -14.01 -19.88
C GLY A 107 7.46 -13.97 -18.46
N VAL A 108 6.78 -13.29 -17.51
CA VAL A 108 7.21 -13.19 -16.11
C VAL A 108 6.11 -13.63 -15.15
N GLY A 109 6.51 -14.18 -14.00
CA GLY A 109 5.65 -14.64 -12.93
C GLY A 109 5.35 -13.60 -11.86
N HIS A 110 4.84 -14.07 -10.72
CA HIS A 110 4.61 -13.25 -9.54
C HIS A 110 5.93 -12.78 -8.92
N ASP A 111 6.01 -11.48 -8.62
CA ASP A 111 7.18 -10.78 -8.08
C ASP A 111 8.41 -10.82 -9.02
N GLU A 112 8.19 -10.97 -10.33
CA GLU A 112 9.24 -10.96 -11.34
C GLU A 112 9.16 -9.71 -12.23
N ALA A 113 10.32 -9.22 -12.67
CA ALA A 113 10.45 -8.09 -13.58
C ALA A 113 10.83 -8.56 -15.00
N THR A 114 10.31 -7.88 -16.01
CA THR A 114 10.68 -8.12 -17.41
C THR A 114 12.15 -7.75 -17.64
N PRO A 115 12.86 -8.42 -18.57
CA PRO A 115 14.29 -8.15 -18.82
C PRO A 115 14.62 -6.72 -19.27
N ASP A 116 13.62 -6.00 -19.80
CA ASP A 116 13.74 -4.58 -20.18
C ASP A 116 13.60 -3.61 -18.98
N GLY A 117 13.32 -4.12 -17.78
CA GLY A 117 13.17 -3.34 -16.56
C GLY A 117 11.93 -2.45 -16.54
N LYS A 118 10.95 -2.68 -17.42
CA LYS A 118 9.76 -1.82 -17.51
C LYS A 118 8.58 -2.30 -16.68
N ILE A 119 8.35 -3.61 -16.62
CA ILE A 119 7.16 -4.18 -16.01
C ILE A 119 7.58 -5.16 -14.92
N SER A 120 6.88 -5.12 -13.79
CA SER A 120 6.85 -6.24 -12.84
C SER A 120 5.43 -6.69 -12.64
N LEU A 121 5.21 -8.00 -12.48
CA LEU A 121 3.88 -8.54 -12.22
C LEU A 121 3.74 -9.05 -10.79
N GLU A 122 2.60 -8.73 -10.17
CA GLU A 122 2.22 -9.28 -8.87
C GLU A 122 0.78 -9.75 -8.89
N ARG A 123 0.54 -11.01 -8.52
CA ARG A 123 -0.78 -11.44 -8.01
C ARG A 123 -1.02 -10.74 -6.68
N VAL A 124 -1.89 -9.74 -6.67
CA VAL A 124 -2.24 -9.01 -5.46
C VAL A 124 -3.54 -9.53 -4.87
N GLU A 125 -3.64 -9.41 -3.55
CA GLU A 125 -4.87 -9.67 -2.82
C GLU A 125 -5.90 -8.55 -3.02
N CYS A 126 -6.95 -8.53 -2.19
CA CYS A 126 -8.03 -7.56 -2.30
C CYS A 126 -7.53 -6.10 -2.18
N ASN A 127 -7.71 -5.32 -3.26
CA ASN A 127 -7.45 -3.88 -3.29
C ASN A 127 -8.66 -3.02 -2.86
N ALA A 128 -9.69 -3.62 -2.26
CA ALA A 128 -10.91 -2.95 -1.78
C ALA A 128 -11.66 -2.10 -2.83
N ALA A 129 -11.55 -2.44 -4.11
CA ALA A 129 -12.19 -1.77 -5.24
C ALA A 129 -13.22 -2.69 -5.95
N CYS A 130 -13.92 -3.49 -5.17
CA CYS A 130 -14.82 -4.54 -5.64
C CYS A 130 -15.95 -4.04 -6.55
N ASP A 131 -16.41 -2.81 -6.33
CA ASP A 131 -17.46 -2.17 -7.15
C ASP A 131 -17.05 -2.01 -8.64
N PHE A 132 -15.75 -2.12 -8.93
CA PHE A 132 -15.13 -1.90 -10.25
C PHE A 132 -14.41 -3.15 -10.80
N ALA A 133 -14.66 -4.32 -10.21
CA ALA A 133 -14.00 -5.57 -10.57
C ALA A 133 -14.21 -5.96 -12.06
N PRO A 134 -13.20 -6.55 -12.74
CA PRO A 134 -11.84 -6.82 -12.28
C PRO A 134 -10.95 -5.58 -12.21
N VAL A 135 -10.07 -5.54 -11.21
CA VAL A 135 -9.17 -4.40 -10.96
C VAL A 135 -7.71 -4.81 -11.16
N VAL A 136 -6.99 -3.99 -11.93
CA VAL A 136 -5.53 -3.99 -12.03
C VAL A 136 -5.02 -2.70 -11.38
N MET A 137 -3.85 -2.76 -10.76
CA MET A 137 -3.20 -1.60 -10.16
C MET A 137 -1.82 -1.43 -10.80
N VAL A 138 -1.44 -0.19 -11.14
CA VAL A 138 -0.09 0.11 -11.60
C VAL A 138 0.50 1.17 -10.67
N ASN A 139 1.59 0.84 -9.97
CA ASN A 139 2.26 1.76 -9.04
C ASN A 139 1.29 2.48 -8.08
N TRP A 140 0.33 1.74 -7.50
CA TRP A 140 -0.70 2.23 -6.57
C TRP A 140 -1.88 2.99 -7.18
N GLU A 141 -1.91 3.12 -8.51
CA GLU A 141 -3.04 3.72 -9.22
C GLU A 141 -3.98 2.68 -9.82
N PHE A 142 -5.28 2.97 -9.80
CA PHE A 142 -6.32 2.00 -10.15
C PHE A 142 -6.69 1.99 -11.63
N PHE A 143 -6.78 0.79 -12.19
CA PHE A 143 -7.31 0.50 -13.52
C PHE A 143 -8.51 -0.44 -13.36
N ASP A 144 -9.69 0.11 -13.64
CA ASP A 144 -10.98 -0.49 -13.32
C ASP A 144 -11.61 -1.17 -14.53
N ASN A 145 -12.57 -2.07 -14.30
CA ASN A 145 -13.33 -2.76 -15.34
C ASN A 145 -12.40 -3.39 -16.41
N MET A 146 -11.33 -4.02 -15.92
CA MET A 146 -10.27 -4.55 -16.75
C MET A 146 -10.69 -5.85 -17.40
N THR A 147 -10.15 -6.07 -18.59
CA THR A 147 -10.29 -7.32 -19.34
C THR A 147 -8.90 -7.77 -19.77
N PRO A 148 -8.70 -9.06 -20.13
CA PRO A 148 -7.39 -9.53 -20.56
C PRO A 148 -6.81 -8.71 -21.74
N ALA A 149 -7.66 -8.31 -22.69
CA ALA A 149 -7.26 -7.47 -23.82
C ALA A 149 -6.81 -6.07 -23.37
N LYS A 150 -7.58 -5.40 -22.51
CA LYS A 150 -7.20 -4.08 -21.96
C LYS A 150 -5.92 -4.16 -21.14
N ALA A 151 -5.74 -5.23 -20.37
CA ALA A 151 -4.59 -5.43 -19.51
C ALA A 151 -3.29 -5.61 -20.32
N LYS A 152 -3.33 -6.43 -21.39
CA LYS A 152 -2.21 -6.57 -22.33
C LYS A 152 -1.89 -5.25 -23.03
N GLN A 153 -2.92 -4.54 -23.51
CA GLN A 153 -2.73 -3.23 -24.12
C GLN A 153 -2.09 -2.23 -23.15
N LEU A 154 -2.57 -2.17 -21.90
CA LEU A 154 -2.01 -1.32 -20.84
C LEU A 154 -0.51 -1.58 -20.69
N VAL A 155 -0.10 -2.85 -20.55
CA VAL A 155 1.31 -3.24 -20.42
C VAL A 155 2.13 -2.84 -21.65
N ASP A 156 1.63 -3.09 -22.87
CA ASP A 156 2.32 -2.73 -24.10
C ASP A 156 2.49 -1.21 -24.24
N ASP A 157 1.45 -0.44 -23.92
CA ASP A 157 1.47 1.02 -23.95
C ASP A 157 2.50 1.58 -22.95
N LEU A 158 2.59 1.01 -21.75
CA LEU A 158 3.60 1.37 -20.74
C LEU A 158 5.03 1.05 -21.21
N ARG A 159 5.24 -0.13 -21.81
CA ARG A 159 6.56 -0.52 -22.36
C ARG A 159 7.01 0.38 -23.51
N LEU A 160 6.06 0.84 -24.33
CA LEU A 160 6.30 1.79 -25.41
C LEU A 160 6.46 3.24 -24.92
N GLY A 161 6.30 3.50 -23.62
CA GLY A 161 6.40 4.85 -23.04
C GLY A 161 5.26 5.77 -23.46
N LYS A 162 4.10 5.22 -23.83
CA LYS A 162 2.90 6.02 -24.09
C LYS A 162 2.35 6.58 -22.79
N GLU A 163 1.69 7.72 -22.90
CA GLU A 163 0.93 8.28 -21.79
C GLU A 163 -0.29 7.38 -21.50
N VAL A 164 -0.35 6.91 -20.26
CA VAL A 164 -1.43 6.08 -19.72
C VAL A 164 -1.94 6.75 -18.46
N LEU A 165 -3.26 6.88 -18.35
CA LEU A 165 -3.91 7.49 -17.20
C LEU A 165 -4.68 6.43 -16.41
N PRO A 166 -4.68 6.51 -15.07
CA PRO A 166 -5.49 5.62 -14.26
C PRO A 166 -6.98 5.90 -14.44
N SER A 167 -7.81 4.90 -14.17
CA SER A 167 -9.29 5.05 -14.19
C SER A 167 -9.76 5.95 -13.04
N ARG A 168 -9.07 5.84 -11.91
CA ARG A 168 -9.26 6.68 -10.71
C ARG A 168 -7.89 7.06 -10.20
N GLY A 169 -7.63 8.36 -10.07
CA GLY A 169 -6.35 8.89 -9.64
C GLY A 169 -6.00 10.18 -10.36
N PRO A 170 -4.76 10.66 -10.19
CA PRO A 170 -4.27 11.88 -10.82
C PRO A 170 -4.19 11.76 -12.34
N ASN A 171 -4.11 12.91 -13.03
CA ASN A 171 -3.97 12.96 -14.50
C ASN A 171 -2.56 12.60 -14.99
N ARG A 172 -1.88 11.71 -14.28
CA ARG A 172 -0.54 11.21 -14.58
C ARG A 172 -0.33 9.88 -13.86
N LEU A 173 0.37 8.95 -14.49
CA LEU A 173 0.88 7.76 -13.81
C LEU A 173 2.32 7.98 -13.33
N ALA A 174 2.56 7.79 -12.03
CA ALA A 174 3.90 7.83 -11.45
C ALA A 174 4.68 6.54 -11.76
N THR A 175 6.02 6.65 -11.86
CA THR A 175 6.91 5.48 -11.85
C THR A 175 6.96 4.85 -10.44
N TRP A 176 7.45 3.61 -10.34
CA TRP A 176 7.57 2.90 -9.06
C TRP A 176 8.38 3.68 -8.01
N ARG A 177 9.45 4.33 -8.46
CA ARG A 177 10.33 5.15 -7.61
C ARG A 177 9.63 6.43 -7.14
N GLU A 178 8.89 7.09 -8.02
CA GLU A 178 8.10 8.27 -7.69
C GLU A 178 6.96 7.93 -6.72
N ALA A 179 6.21 6.86 -6.99
CA ALA A 179 5.16 6.39 -6.09
C ALA A 179 5.73 6.00 -4.71
N SER A 180 6.89 5.33 -4.68
CA SER A 180 7.61 5.05 -3.43
C SER A 180 8.02 6.33 -2.68
N ARG A 181 8.38 7.40 -3.40
CA ARG A 181 8.69 8.69 -2.79
C ARG A 181 7.45 9.32 -2.14
N VAL A 182 6.29 9.24 -2.80
CA VAL A 182 5.01 9.70 -2.23
C VAL A 182 4.66 8.89 -0.98
N LEU A 183 4.81 7.57 -1.01
CA LEU A 183 4.56 6.69 0.14
C LEU A 183 5.54 6.88 1.30
N ALA A 184 6.77 7.36 1.03
CA ALA A 184 7.69 7.84 2.07
C ALA A 184 7.20 9.14 2.76
N GLY A 185 6.10 9.71 2.26
CA GLY A 185 5.45 10.91 2.76
C GLY A 185 6.05 12.20 2.20
N PHE A 186 6.57 12.18 0.98
CA PHE A 186 6.93 13.38 0.23
C PHE A 186 5.89 13.62 -0.86
N PRO A 187 4.91 14.50 -0.65
CA PRO A 187 3.80 14.70 -1.57
C PRO A 187 4.30 15.19 -2.93
N ASP A 188 3.70 14.70 -3.99
CA ASP A 188 3.88 15.20 -5.36
C ASP A 188 2.92 16.34 -5.72
N GLY A 189 2.00 16.68 -4.81
CA GLY A 189 1.00 17.73 -4.99
C GLY A 189 -0.25 17.29 -5.74
N LEU A 190 -0.37 16.00 -6.09
CA LEU A 190 -1.50 15.46 -6.86
C LEU A 190 -2.59 14.84 -5.98
N ALA A 191 -2.40 14.89 -4.65
CA ALA A 191 -3.37 14.40 -3.69
C ALA A 191 -4.72 15.12 -3.86
N GLY A 192 -5.78 14.34 -4.15
CA GLY A 192 -7.13 14.85 -4.34
C GLY A 192 -7.52 15.10 -5.80
N GLU A 193 -6.61 14.90 -6.76
CA GLU A 193 -7.00 14.78 -8.16
C GLU A 193 -7.78 13.48 -8.44
N GLY A 194 -8.52 13.48 -9.55
CA GLY A 194 -9.29 12.32 -10.00
C GLY A 194 -10.69 12.20 -9.41
N VAL A 195 -11.31 11.05 -9.68
CA VAL A 195 -12.67 10.74 -9.21
C VAL A 195 -12.58 10.11 -7.82
N SER A 196 -13.05 10.82 -6.79
CA SER A 196 -13.02 10.31 -5.41
C SER A 196 -13.99 9.14 -5.15
N ALA A 197 -15.14 9.13 -5.83
CA ALA A 197 -16.12 8.05 -5.77
C ALA A 197 -16.78 7.89 -7.14
N GLY A 198 -16.66 6.70 -7.74
CA GLY A 198 -17.29 6.40 -9.03
C GLY A 198 -18.80 6.17 -8.91
N PRO A 199 -19.53 6.17 -10.05
CA PRO A 199 -20.98 6.05 -10.06
C PRO A 199 -21.49 4.76 -9.41
N GLU A 200 -20.74 3.65 -9.54
CA GLU A 200 -21.02 2.34 -8.96
C GLU A 200 -21.10 2.42 -7.43
N SER A 201 -20.12 3.06 -6.79
CA SER A 201 -20.09 3.24 -5.33
C SER A 201 -21.15 4.24 -4.84
N LEU A 202 -21.64 5.14 -5.71
CA LEU A 202 -22.63 6.17 -5.37
C LEU A 202 -24.09 5.72 -5.53
N VAL A 203 -24.35 4.52 -6.08
CA VAL A 203 -25.72 4.02 -6.32
C VAL A 203 -26.55 4.02 -5.04
N GLY A 204 -25.98 3.53 -3.92
CA GLY A 204 -26.66 3.48 -2.64
C GLY A 204 -27.04 4.86 -2.11
N LEU A 205 -26.14 5.83 -2.23
CA LEU A 205 -26.38 7.22 -1.82
C LEU A 205 -27.49 7.86 -2.65
N LYS A 206 -27.47 7.67 -3.97
CA LYS A 206 -28.50 8.19 -4.88
C LYS A 206 -29.88 7.64 -4.51
N LEU A 207 -30.00 6.33 -4.30
CA LEU A 207 -31.25 5.69 -3.88
C LEU A 207 -31.75 6.19 -2.52
N ALA A 208 -30.83 6.44 -1.58
CA ALA A 208 -31.18 6.97 -0.27
C ALA A 208 -31.81 8.36 -0.39
N HIS A 209 -31.21 9.25 -1.17
CA HIS A 209 -31.76 10.59 -1.43
C HIS A 209 -33.13 10.53 -2.12
N GLU A 210 -33.27 9.71 -3.17
CA GLU A 210 -34.53 9.54 -3.91
C GLU A 210 -35.68 9.05 -3.02
N ARG A 211 -35.37 8.26 -1.99
CA ARG A 211 -36.35 7.66 -1.07
C ARG A 211 -36.49 8.41 0.25
N GLY A 212 -35.77 9.51 0.44
CA GLY A 212 -35.74 10.24 1.71
C GLY A 212 -35.23 9.40 2.88
N TRP A 213 -34.35 8.42 2.62
CA TRP A 213 -33.74 7.61 3.67
C TRP A 213 -32.65 8.40 4.39
N ALA A 214 -32.66 8.32 5.72
CA ALA A 214 -31.62 8.89 6.57
C ALA A 214 -31.15 7.84 7.58
N ALA A 215 -29.89 7.89 7.95
CA ALA A 215 -29.39 7.08 9.06
C ALA A 215 -30.11 7.50 10.36
N PRO A 216 -30.39 6.56 11.28
CA PRO A 216 -30.85 6.90 12.63
C PRO A 216 -29.89 7.87 13.34
N SER A 217 -30.41 8.71 14.23
CA SER A 217 -29.57 9.63 15.02
C SER A 217 -28.54 8.87 15.86
N THR A 218 -27.31 9.36 15.93
CA THR A 218 -26.23 8.76 16.75
C THR A 218 -26.50 8.77 18.25
N ASP A 219 -27.53 9.51 18.70
CA ASP A 219 -27.98 9.57 20.09
C ASP A 219 -28.95 8.42 20.45
N ALA A 220 -29.30 7.57 19.48
CA ALA A 220 -30.02 6.33 19.75
C ALA A 220 -29.01 5.27 20.24
N ASP A 221 -28.92 5.14 21.57
CA ASP A 221 -28.39 3.97 22.30
C ASP A 221 -26.87 3.66 22.22
N ARG A 222 -25.99 4.68 22.27
CA ARG A 222 -24.55 4.47 22.53
C ARG A 222 -24.03 5.31 23.70
N GLU A 223 -23.65 4.66 24.80
CA GLU A 223 -22.69 5.23 25.75
C GLU A 223 -21.37 5.46 25.00
N ARG A 224 -21.03 6.72 24.75
CA ARG A 224 -19.71 7.11 24.21
C ARG A 224 -18.72 7.12 25.37
N PRO A 225 -17.53 6.49 25.26
CA PRO A 225 -16.43 6.82 26.16
C PRO A 225 -16.08 8.30 25.93
N ASP A 226 -16.26 9.13 26.95
CA ASP A 226 -16.20 10.59 26.84
C ASP A 226 -14.79 11.17 26.58
N GLU A 227 -13.72 10.36 26.59
CA GLU A 227 -12.36 10.85 26.42
C GLU A 227 -11.48 9.90 25.56
N PRO A 228 -10.67 10.43 24.64
CA PRO A 228 -9.57 9.69 24.02
C PRO A 228 -8.60 9.16 25.09
N VAL A 229 -8.03 7.98 24.84
CA VAL A 229 -6.98 7.40 25.69
C VAL A 229 -5.78 8.34 25.72
N LYS A 230 -5.38 8.78 26.92
CA LYS A 230 -4.26 9.71 27.13
C LYS A 230 -2.93 8.99 26.89
N PRO A 231 -1.88 9.69 26.42
CA PRO A 231 -0.57 9.08 26.17
C PRO A 231 0.01 8.32 27.37
N GLU A 232 -0.27 8.78 28.60
CA GLU A 232 0.20 8.10 29.82
C GLU A 232 -0.53 6.78 30.10
N GLN A 233 -1.67 6.54 29.45
CA GLN A 233 -2.48 5.33 29.57
C GLN A 233 -2.08 4.26 28.53
N ILE A 234 -1.19 4.59 27.60
CA ILE A 234 -0.63 3.64 26.64
C ILE A 234 0.53 2.94 27.33
N ALA A 235 0.30 1.69 27.74
CA ALA A 235 1.37 0.86 28.31
C ALA A 235 2.55 0.76 27.34
N GLU A 236 3.77 0.80 27.87
CA GLU A 236 4.94 0.54 27.05
C GLU A 236 4.87 -0.88 26.49
N PRO A 237 5.07 -1.06 25.17
CA PRO A 237 5.07 -2.40 24.60
C PRO A 237 6.19 -3.20 25.26
N PRO A 238 5.97 -4.50 25.56
CA PRO A 238 6.99 -5.32 26.17
C PRO A 238 8.25 -5.30 25.30
N HIS A 239 9.36 -4.87 25.88
CA HIS A 239 10.66 -4.75 25.21
C HIS A 239 11.26 -6.11 24.82
N GLU A 240 10.68 -7.22 25.29
CA GLU A 240 11.13 -8.59 25.03
C GLU A 240 10.07 -9.39 24.29
N PRO A 241 10.40 -10.02 23.15
CA PRO A 241 9.51 -10.96 22.46
C PRO A 241 9.04 -12.08 23.39
N GLY A 242 7.73 -12.30 23.48
CA GLY A 242 7.15 -13.48 24.12
C GLY A 242 6.74 -13.35 25.59
N LYS A 243 6.88 -12.19 26.24
CA LYS A 243 6.30 -11.98 27.58
C LYS A 243 4.86 -11.43 27.50
N PRO A 244 3.89 -12.05 28.20
CA PRO A 244 2.52 -11.53 28.26
C PRO A 244 2.47 -10.18 28.97
N VAL A 245 1.58 -9.30 28.50
CA VAL A 245 1.34 -7.99 29.09
C VAL A 245 0.74 -8.17 30.49
N PRO A 246 1.32 -7.61 31.56
CA PRO A 246 0.70 -7.62 32.87
C PRO A 246 -0.46 -6.62 32.88
N GLY A 247 -1.69 -7.12 32.96
CA GLY A 247 -2.89 -6.34 33.13
C GLY A 247 -4.08 -7.26 33.37
N GLU A 248 -4.95 -6.92 34.31
CA GLU A 248 -6.22 -7.62 34.47
C GLU A 248 -7.04 -7.40 33.19
N ALA A 249 -7.04 -8.40 32.30
CA ALA A 249 -7.99 -8.46 31.22
C ALA A 249 -9.39 -8.56 31.85
N LYS A 250 -10.14 -7.45 31.85
CA LYS A 250 -11.57 -7.53 32.17
C LYS A 250 -12.20 -8.49 31.15
N PRO A 251 -12.83 -9.60 31.58
CA PRO A 251 -13.49 -10.49 30.66
C PRO A 251 -14.57 -9.71 29.92
N GLY A 252 -14.46 -9.62 28.60
CA GLY A 252 -15.59 -9.21 27.78
C GLY A 252 -16.71 -10.22 28.00
N SER A 253 -17.85 -9.76 28.52
CA SER A 253 -19.03 -10.60 28.69
C SER A 253 -19.59 -10.95 27.30
N GLN A 254 -19.04 -11.99 26.67
CA GLN A 254 -19.74 -12.68 25.58
C GLN A 254 -20.79 -13.62 26.19
N GLU A 255 -21.83 -13.05 26.80
CA GLU A 255 -23.09 -13.78 26.99
C GLU A 255 -23.93 -13.67 25.72
N GLY A 256 -23.41 -14.26 24.64
CA GLY A 256 -24.17 -14.59 23.43
C GLY A 256 -24.32 -16.11 23.36
N ARG A 257 -25.36 -16.67 23.98
CA ARG A 257 -25.70 -18.08 23.75
C ARG A 257 -26.24 -18.21 22.33
N ASN A 258 -25.48 -18.85 21.44
CA ASN A 258 -26.03 -19.39 20.21
C ASN A 258 -27.10 -20.43 20.58
N LYS A 259 -28.37 -20.11 20.30
CA LYS A 259 -29.44 -21.08 20.14
C LYS A 259 -29.64 -21.32 18.65
#